data_AF-A0A4R4A5Z5-F1
#
_entry.id   AF-A0A4R4A5Z5-F1
#
_cell.length_a   1.000
_cell.length_b   1.000
_cell.length_c   1.000
_cell.angle_alpha   90.00
_cell.angle_beta   90.00
_cell.angle_gamma   90.00
#
_symmetry.space_group_name_H-M   'P 1'
#
loop_
_entity.id
_entity.type
_entity.pdbx_description
1 polymer ?
#
loop_
_entity_poly.entity_id
_entity_poly.type
_entity_poly.pdbx_seq_one_letter_code
_entity_poly.pdbx_strand_id
1 'polypeptide(L)'
;MEIHSGVGASLRPSPAPVADSSGGATRQQETASTAGRESGENAQPHPVEQPEQTPPPEELRLIEQLRQRDREVRMHEQAHVAAGGRYVTGGPSYTYQTGPDGRQYAIGGEVQIDTSEEADPAATLEKAETVLRAALAPAEPSGQDQRVAAQARAMQIEAQREMRVLEQADQEMRRMEGEASAARADANAQDTNAAGMQEPGAERDRLERRIAGFFAPARSAEQINQFA
;
A
#
# COMPACT_ATOMS: atom_id res chain seq x y z
N MET A 1 -24.20 -64.36 5.80
CA MET A 1 -24.28 -63.26 4.82
C MET A 1 -23.25 -62.21 5.23
N GLU A 2 -21.99 -62.36 4.86
CA GLU A 2 -21.39 -62.26 3.51
C GLU A 2 -20.86 -60.85 3.22
N ILE A 3 -19.54 -60.76 3.41
CA ILE A 3 -18.50 -60.03 2.67
C ILE A 3 -18.90 -59.23 1.41
N HIS A 4 -18.47 -57.97 1.35
CA HIS A 4 -17.99 -57.26 0.14
C HIS A 4 -17.01 -56.17 0.63
N SER A 5 -15.68 -56.20 0.45
CA SER A 5 -14.82 -56.30 -0.76
C SER A 5 -14.78 -54.99 -1.58
N GLY A 6 -13.60 -54.36 -1.67
CA GLY A 6 -13.32 -53.18 -2.52
C GLY A 6 -12.17 -52.29 -2.01
N VAL A 7 -10.89 -52.68 -2.11
CA VAL A 7 -9.88 -52.24 -3.12
C VAL A 7 -9.70 -50.70 -3.15
N GLY A 8 -8.57 -50.04 -2.88
CA GLY A 8 -7.15 -50.39 -3.04
C GLY A 8 -6.54 -49.54 -4.17
N ALA A 9 -5.78 -48.47 -3.86
CA ALA A 9 -4.88 -47.81 -4.82
C ALA A 9 -3.92 -46.81 -4.13
N SER A 10 -2.74 -47.30 -3.72
CA SER A 10 -1.55 -46.49 -3.51
C SER A 10 -0.93 -46.15 -4.87
N LEU A 11 -0.66 -44.87 -5.14
CA LEU A 11 0.15 -44.44 -6.29
C LEU A 11 1.14 -43.32 -5.93
N ARG A 12 2.40 -43.72 -5.75
CA ARG A 12 3.66 -43.01 -6.07
C ARG A 12 4.72 -44.11 -6.31
N PRO A 13 5.86 -43.91 -6.99
CA PRO A 13 6.44 -42.69 -7.61
C PRO A 13 6.96 -42.91 -9.05
N SER A 14 7.51 -41.87 -9.71
CA SER A 14 8.55 -42.06 -10.75
C SER A 14 9.46 -40.83 -10.92
N PRO A 15 10.78 -41.03 -11.08
CA PRO A 15 11.78 -39.98 -11.29
C PRO A 15 12.02 -39.68 -12.78
N ALA A 16 12.44 -38.45 -13.08
CA ALA A 16 12.84 -38.00 -14.41
C ALA A 16 14.31 -38.37 -14.72
N PRO A 17 14.65 -38.66 -16.00
CA PRO A 17 15.98 -39.12 -16.41
C PRO A 17 16.94 -37.96 -16.75
N VAL A 18 18.21 -38.20 -16.46
CA VAL A 18 19.38 -37.50 -17.00
C VAL A 18 19.68 -38.03 -18.41
N ALA A 19 19.98 -37.13 -19.36
CA ALA A 19 20.55 -37.49 -20.65
C ALA A 19 21.63 -36.48 -21.07
N ASP A 20 22.81 -37.05 -21.32
CA ASP A 20 24.04 -36.52 -21.89
C ASP A 20 23.90 -36.25 -23.40
N SER A 21 24.50 -35.17 -23.89
CA SER A 21 25.06 -35.11 -25.25
C SER A 21 26.04 -33.93 -25.43
N SER A 22 27.31 -34.25 -25.24
CA SER A 22 28.43 -34.03 -26.18
C SER A 22 28.30 -33.00 -27.34
N GLY A 23 29.32 -32.14 -27.46
CA GLY A 23 29.88 -31.73 -28.76
C GLY A 23 30.23 -30.24 -28.93
N GLY A 24 31.53 -29.91 -29.01
CA GLY A 24 31.98 -28.64 -29.60
C GLY A 24 33.29 -28.07 -29.06
N ALA A 25 34.41 -28.60 -29.53
CA ALA A 25 35.76 -28.12 -29.25
C ALA A 25 36.06 -26.74 -29.87
N THR A 26 36.88 -25.91 -29.19
CA THR A 26 38.03 -25.23 -29.83
C THR A 26 39.10 -24.86 -28.79
N ARG A 27 40.28 -25.34 -29.13
CA ARG A 27 41.62 -25.29 -28.56
C ARG A 27 42.24 -23.89 -28.65
N GLN A 28 42.89 -23.40 -27.59
CA GLN A 28 44.20 -22.73 -27.66
C GLN A 28 45.04 -23.05 -26.40
N GLN A 29 46.28 -23.45 -26.65
CA GLN A 29 47.36 -23.81 -25.73
C GLN A 29 48.16 -22.55 -25.35
N GLU A 30 48.74 -22.53 -24.14
CA GLU A 30 50.16 -22.18 -23.85
C GLU A 30 50.40 -22.27 -22.33
N THR A 31 51.14 -23.28 -21.84
CA THR A 31 52.55 -23.24 -21.31
C THR A 31 52.72 -22.29 -20.11
N ALA A 32 53.39 -22.58 -18.99
CA ALA A 32 54.18 -23.67 -18.42
C ALA A 32 54.25 -23.33 -16.90
N SER A 33 54.36 -24.26 -15.96
CA SER A 33 55.64 -24.56 -15.32
C SER A 33 55.46 -25.56 -14.17
N THR A 34 56.54 -26.30 -13.97
CA THR A 34 56.78 -27.50 -13.19
C THR A 34 56.87 -27.34 -11.67
N ALA A 35 56.65 -28.49 -11.00
CA ALA A 35 57.27 -28.98 -9.77
C ALA A 35 56.50 -28.82 -8.44
N GLY A 36 56.22 -29.97 -7.81
CA GLY A 36 55.67 -30.09 -6.46
C GLY A 36 54.94 -31.40 -6.22
N ARG A 37 55.63 -32.54 -6.38
CA ARG A 37 55.16 -33.86 -5.93
C ARG A 37 55.59 -34.04 -4.48
N GLU A 38 54.66 -34.05 -3.53
CA GLU A 38 54.83 -34.69 -2.23
C GLU A 38 53.50 -35.34 -1.84
N SER A 39 53.49 -36.68 -1.88
CA SER A 39 52.44 -37.51 -1.31
C SER A 39 52.67 -37.58 0.19
N GLY A 40 51.63 -37.30 0.98
CA GLY A 40 51.65 -37.44 2.43
C GLY A 40 50.24 -37.64 2.97
N GLU A 41 49.95 -38.89 3.31
CA GLU A 41 49.10 -39.30 4.43
C GLU A 41 47.70 -38.68 4.60
N ASN A 42 46.73 -39.43 4.09
CA ASN A 42 45.46 -39.76 4.72
C ASN A 42 45.32 -39.35 6.22
N ALA A 43 44.62 -38.25 6.49
CA ALA A 43 44.00 -37.97 7.77
C ALA A 43 42.54 -37.56 7.53
N GLN A 44 41.67 -38.57 7.45
CA GLN A 44 40.24 -38.38 7.57
C GLN A 44 39.95 -37.64 8.89
N PRO A 45 39.22 -36.52 8.89
CA PRO A 45 38.63 -36.04 10.13
C PRO A 45 37.58 -37.06 10.52
N HIS A 46 37.89 -37.89 11.52
CA HIS A 46 36.91 -38.70 12.22
C HIS A 46 35.77 -37.76 12.65
N PRO A 47 34.51 -38.00 12.24
CA PRO A 47 33.37 -37.43 12.94
C PRO A 47 33.49 -37.90 14.37
N VAL A 48 33.71 -36.96 15.29
CA VAL A 48 33.50 -37.23 16.71
C VAL A 48 32.02 -37.50 16.82
N GLU A 49 31.65 -38.78 16.80
CA GLU A 49 30.34 -39.25 17.23
C GLU A 49 30.24 -38.85 18.70
N GLN A 50 29.72 -37.63 18.92
CA GLN A 50 29.18 -37.26 20.21
C GLN A 50 28.20 -38.37 20.56
N PRO A 51 28.29 -38.97 21.76
CA PRO A 51 27.34 -40.00 22.12
C PRO A 51 25.96 -39.38 21.97
N GLU A 52 25.14 -39.91 21.06
CA GLU A 52 23.70 -39.69 21.08
C GLU A 52 23.20 -40.31 22.38
N GLN A 53 23.40 -39.59 23.49
CA GLN A 53 22.72 -39.87 24.72
C GLN A 53 21.28 -39.52 24.44
N THR A 54 20.50 -40.54 24.07
CA THR A 54 19.06 -40.47 24.04
C THR A 54 18.62 -39.85 25.36
N PRO A 55 17.98 -38.66 25.34
CA PRO A 55 17.63 -37.98 26.57
C PRO A 55 16.79 -38.91 27.43
N PRO A 56 16.96 -38.90 28.77
CA PRO A 56 16.07 -39.64 29.65
C PRO A 56 14.60 -39.31 29.35
N PRO A 57 13.66 -40.23 29.63
CA PRO A 57 12.26 -40.06 29.24
C PRO A 57 11.60 -38.75 29.69
N GLU A 58 12.06 -38.17 30.80
CA GLU A 58 11.60 -36.87 31.30
C GLU A 58 12.08 -35.69 30.44
N GLU A 59 13.34 -35.71 30.00
CA GLU A 59 13.88 -34.71 29.09
C GLU A 59 13.19 -34.74 27.72
N LEU A 60 12.86 -35.94 27.22
CA LEU A 60 12.08 -36.09 25.99
C LEU A 60 10.70 -35.43 26.09
N ARG A 61 10.02 -35.58 27.24
CA ARG A 61 8.72 -34.92 27.48
C ARG A 61 8.86 -33.41 27.49
N LEU A 62 9.89 -32.88 28.14
CA LEU A 62 10.16 -31.45 28.17
C LEU A 62 10.44 -30.90 26.77
N ILE A 63 11.28 -31.60 25.99
CA ILE A 63 11.57 -31.24 24.59
C ILE A 63 10.29 -31.18 23.76
N GLU A 64 9.38 -32.16 23.90
CA GLU A 64 8.13 -32.14 23.13
C GLU A 64 7.20 -31.00 23.56
N GLN A 65 7.12 -30.68 24.85
CA GLN A 65 6.37 -29.52 25.34
C GLN A 65 6.92 -28.21 24.76
N LEU A 66 8.24 -28.04 24.76
CA LEU A 66 8.89 -26.86 24.18
C LEU A 66 8.67 -26.76 22.68
N ARG A 67 8.73 -27.88 21.96
CA ARG A 67 8.42 -27.95 20.53
C ARG A 67 6.98 -27.57 20.23
N GLN A 68 6.04 -28.06 21.03
CA GLN A 68 4.64 -27.70 20.88
C GLN A 68 4.45 -26.20 21.08
N ARG A 69 5.00 -25.65 22.17
CA ARG A 69 4.88 -24.22 22.46
C ARG A 69 5.54 -23.34 21.40
N ASP A 70 6.70 -23.74 20.89
CA ASP A 70 7.40 -23.05 19.80
C ASP A 70 6.55 -22.98 18.53
N ARG A 71 5.87 -24.07 18.17
CA ARG A 71 4.94 -24.07 17.04
C ARG A 71 3.77 -23.14 17.30
N GLU A 72 3.16 -23.20 18.47
CA GLU A 72 2.01 -22.36 18.84
C GLU A 72 2.37 -20.87 18.81
N VAL A 73 3.49 -20.48 19.43
CA VAL A 73 3.99 -19.10 19.45
C VAL A 73 4.25 -18.61 18.03
N ARG A 74 4.95 -19.39 17.19
CA ARG A 74 5.21 -18.95 15.81
C ARG A 74 3.94 -18.79 15.00
N MET A 75 2.97 -19.69 15.15
CA MET A 75 1.67 -19.56 14.48
C MET A 75 0.89 -18.35 14.99
N HIS A 76 0.97 -18.06 16.29
CA HIS A 76 0.38 -16.87 16.90
C HIS A 76 0.96 -15.59 16.30
N GLU A 77 2.29 -15.42 16.30
CA GLU A 77 2.93 -14.23 15.73
C GLU A 77 2.69 -14.13 14.21
N GLN A 78 2.71 -15.26 13.51
CA GLN A 78 2.44 -15.27 12.07
C GLN A 78 1.02 -14.79 11.73
N ALA A 79 0.04 -15.08 12.59
CA ALA A 79 -1.33 -14.60 12.41
C ALA A 79 -1.40 -13.07 12.55
N HIS A 80 -0.71 -12.50 13.53
CA HIS A 80 -0.58 -11.05 13.67
C HIS A 80 0.05 -10.41 12.43
N VAL A 81 1.19 -10.93 11.96
CA VAL A 81 1.89 -10.39 10.78
C VAL A 81 1.01 -10.46 9.53
N ALA A 82 0.39 -11.62 9.29
CA ALA A 82 -0.45 -11.83 8.12
C ALA A 82 -1.66 -10.88 8.09
N ALA A 83 -2.25 -10.60 9.24
CA ALA A 83 -3.39 -9.70 9.34
C ALA A 83 -3.01 -8.21 9.35
N GLY A 84 -1.81 -7.86 9.85
CA GLY A 84 -1.31 -6.48 9.91
C GLY A 84 -0.77 -5.94 8.58
N GLY A 85 -0.25 -6.81 7.72
CA GLY A 85 0.20 -6.43 6.38
C GLY A 85 1.21 -5.28 6.43
N ARG A 86 0.92 -4.18 5.72
CA ARG A 86 1.83 -3.01 5.61
C ARG A 86 2.04 -2.23 6.91
N TYR A 87 1.18 -2.41 7.91
CA TYR A 87 1.26 -1.66 9.17
C TYR A 87 2.07 -2.37 10.25
N VAL A 88 2.63 -3.54 9.94
CA VAL A 88 3.63 -4.19 10.78
C VAL A 88 4.95 -3.44 10.64
N THR A 89 5.40 -2.80 11.71
CA THR A 89 6.63 -1.98 11.72
C THR A 89 7.85 -2.78 12.12
N GLY A 90 7.66 -3.82 12.93
CA GLY A 90 8.68 -4.77 13.32
C GLY A 90 8.19 -6.19 13.08
N GLY A 91 9.01 -7.01 12.42
CA GLY A 91 8.75 -8.44 12.29
C GLY A 91 8.58 -9.13 13.65
N PRO A 92 8.16 -10.40 13.64
CA PRO A 92 7.88 -11.11 14.88
C PRO A 92 9.15 -11.23 15.72
N SER A 93 9.05 -10.78 16.97
CA SER A 93 10.10 -10.90 17.97
C SER A 93 9.77 -12.08 18.86
N TYR A 94 10.77 -12.86 19.25
CA TYR A 94 10.58 -14.07 20.04
C TYR A 94 11.41 -14.06 21.31
N THR A 95 10.83 -14.59 22.38
CA THR A 95 11.55 -14.94 23.60
C THR A 95 11.80 -16.44 23.61
N TYR A 96 13.05 -16.83 23.83
CA TYR A 96 13.48 -18.23 23.72
C TYR A 96 13.79 -18.88 25.07
N GLN A 97 13.60 -20.19 25.12
CA GLN A 97 14.12 -21.06 26.17
C GLN A 97 14.98 -22.16 25.56
N THR A 98 16.14 -22.42 26.16
CA THR A 98 17.03 -23.51 25.77
C THR A 98 16.55 -24.82 26.38
N GLY A 99 16.30 -25.81 25.55
CA GLY A 99 15.93 -27.17 25.97
C GLY A 99 17.14 -27.98 26.44
N PRO A 100 16.90 -29.16 27.06
CA PRO A 100 17.97 -30.07 27.50
C PRO A 100 18.77 -30.65 26.32
N ASP A 101 18.24 -30.58 25.10
CA ASP A 101 18.93 -30.89 23.85
C ASP A 101 19.83 -29.76 23.31
N GLY A 102 19.97 -28.66 24.07
CA GLY A 102 20.77 -27.49 23.69
C GLY A 102 20.14 -26.60 22.62
N ARG A 103 18.91 -26.90 22.17
CA ARG A 103 18.19 -26.13 21.14
C ARG A 103 17.34 -25.04 21.76
N GLN A 104 17.15 -23.94 21.04
CA GLN A 104 16.26 -22.85 21.47
C GLN A 104 14.85 -23.03 20.92
N TYR A 105 13.86 -22.80 21.79
CA TYR A 105 12.43 -22.91 21.51
C TYR A 105 11.74 -21.59 21.87
N ALA A 106 10.89 -21.05 21.00
CA ALA A 106 10.13 -19.84 21.28
C ALA A 106 9.03 -20.14 22.30
N ILE A 107 9.03 -19.42 23.42
CA ILE A 107 8.06 -19.59 24.50
C ILE A 107 7.11 -18.40 24.64
N GLY A 108 7.41 -17.31 23.93
CA GLY A 108 6.57 -16.14 23.73
C GLY A 108 7.06 -15.33 22.52
N GLY A 109 6.22 -14.43 22.04
CA GLY A 109 6.56 -13.51 20.97
C GLY A 109 5.68 -12.27 21.00
N GLU A 110 6.04 -11.30 20.17
CA GLU A 110 5.22 -10.12 19.90
C GLU A 110 5.47 -9.60 18.48
N VAL A 111 4.45 -8.91 17.93
CA VAL A 111 4.54 -8.20 16.65
C VAL A 111 4.27 -6.72 16.88
N GLN A 112 5.17 -5.87 16.38
CA GLN A 112 5.02 -4.42 16.49
C GLN A 112 4.15 -3.91 15.34
N ILE A 113 3.03 -3.30 15.69
CA ILE A 113 2.04 -2.75 14.76
C ILE A 113 1.99 -1.24 14.96
N ASP A 114 1.99 -0.49 13.86
CA ASP A 114 1.89 0.97 13.90
C ASP A 114 0.49 1.44 14.32
N THR A 115 0.40 2.10 15.47
CA THR A 115 -0.81 2.72 15.99
C THR A 115 -0.80 4.25 15.87
N SER A 116 0.04 4.80 14.99
CA SER A 116 0.03 6.24 14.68
C SER A 116 -1.08 6.58 13.69
N GLU A 117 -1.58 7.81 13.78
CA GLU A 117 -2.55 8.36 12.83
C GLU A 117 -1.87 8.73 11.51
N GLU A 118 -2.63 8.69 10.42
CA GLU A 118 -2.22 9.17 9.10
C GLU A 118 -2.67 10.63 8.89
N ALA A 119 -2.14 11.28 7.86
CA ALA A 119 -2.47 12.68 7.56
C ALA A 119 -3.93 12.88 7.10
N ASP A 120 -4.55 11.85 6.53
CA ASP A 120 -5.95 11.87 6.09
C ASP A 120 -6.79 11.03 7.07
N PRO A 121 -7.87 11.60 7.65
CA PRO A 121 -8.78 10.85 8.52
C PRO A 121 -9.35 9.58 7.88
N ALA A 122 -9.60 9.58 6.57
CA ALA A 122 -10.07 8.38 5.88
C ALA A 122 -9.00 7.28 5.87
N ALA A 123 -7.74 7.65 5.58
CA ALA A 123 -6.61 6.72 5.65
C ALA A 123 -6.34 6.23 7.08
N THR A 124 -6.53 7.09 8.10
CA THR A 124 -6.44 6.70 9.51
C THR A 124 -7.51 5.68 9.88
N LEU A 125 -8.75 5.83 9.38
CA LEU A 125 -9.82 4.85 9.61
C LEU A 125 -9.46 3.48 9.01
N GLU A 126 -9.00 3.45 7.75
CA GLU A 126 -8.58 2.20 7.09
C GLU A 126 -7.39 1.52 7.79
N LYS A 127 -6.42 2.34 8.24
CA LYS A 127 -5.29 1.88 9.05
C LYS A 127 -5.79 1.26 10.35
N ALA A 128 -6.59 2.00 11.09
CA ALA A 128 -7.12 1.57 12.38
C ALA A 128 -7.91 0.26 12.28
N GLU A 129 -8.72 0.08 11.23
CA GLU A 129 -9.40 -1.19 10.97
C GLU A 129 -8.43 -2.36 10.76
N THR A 130 -7.35 -2.12 10.02
CA THR A 130 -6.31 -3.13 9.79
C THR A 130 -5.54 -3.46 11.06
N VAL A 131 -5.15 -2.45 11.84
CA VAL A 131 -4.48 -2.62 13.13
C VAL A 131 -5.38 -3.40 14.10
N LEU A 132 -6.68 -3.06 14.17
CA LEU A 132 -7.64 -3.76 15.02
C LEU A 132 -7.76 -5.24 14.63
N ARG A 133 -7.88 -5.53 13.33
CA ARG A 133 -7.94 -6.91 12.82
C ARG A 133 -6.67 -7.68 13.14
N ALA A 134 -5.51 -7.03 12.99
CA ALA A 134 -4.22 -7.64 13.26
C ALA A 134 -4.04 -7.98 14.73
N ALA A 135 -4.36 -7.04 15.62
CA ALA A 135 -4.30 -7.24 17.06
C ALA A 135 -5.26 -8.34 17.56
N LEU A 136 -6.38 -8.56 16.89
CA LEU A 136 -7.36 -9.58 17.24
C LEU A 136 -7.27 -10.84 16.37
N ALA A 137 -6.20 -11.01 15.59
CA ALA A 137 -6.10 -12.09 14.61
C ALA A 137 -5.97 -13.49 15.22
N PRO A 138 -5.17 -13.73 16.27
CA PRO A 138 -5.15 -15.02 16.94
C PRO A 138 -6.43 -15.26 17.73
N ALA A 139 -6.79 -16.54 17.93
CA ALA A 139 -7.97 -16.92 18.71
C ALA A 139 -7.90 -16.47 20.18
N GLU A 140 -6.69 -16.42 20.75
CA GLU A 140 -6.43 -15.99 22.13
C GLU A 140 -5.40 -14.85 22.14
N PRO A 141 -5.80 -13.59 21.87
CA PRO A 141 -4.88 -12.46 21.84
C PRO A 141 -4.30 -12.18 23.23
N SER A 142 -3.02 -11.78 23.28
CA SER A 142 -2.36 -11.43 24.53
C SER A 142 -2.88 -10.09 25.10
N GLY A 143 -2.51 -9.79 26.35
CA GLY A 143 -2.83 -8.49 26.96
C GLY A 143 -2.19 -7.30 26.23
N GLN A 144 -1.11 -7.51 25.49
CA GLN A 144 -0.51 -6.47 24.65
C GLN A 144 -1.34 -6.22 23.40
N ASP A 145 -1.77 -7.28 22.72
CA ASP A 145 -2.58 -7.17 21.52
C ASP A 145 -3.93 -6.53 21.83
N GLN A 146 -4.53 -6.86 22.99
CA GLN A 146 -5.76 -6.20 23.44
C GLN A 146 -5.57 -4.69 23.66
N ARG A 147 -4.40 -4.24 24.11
CA ARG A 147 -4.09 -2.81 24.24
C ARG A 147 -3.96 -2.14 22.87
N VAL A 148 -3.29 -2.79 21.92
CA VAL A 148 -3.20 -2.31 20.52
C VAL A 148 -4.59 -2.24 19.88
N ALA A 149 -5.45 -3.24 20.11
CA ALA A 149 -6.83 -3.25 19.65
C ALA A 149 -7.64 -2.09 20.25
N ALA A 150 -7.45 -1.78 21.54
CA ALA A 150 -8.10 -0.64 22.18
C ALA A 150 -7.63 0.70 21.59
N GLN A 151 -6.33 0.85 21.31
CA GLN A 151 -5.77 2.02 20.64
C GLN A 151 -6.34 2.18 19.22
N ALA A 152 -6.40 1.10 18.46
CA ALA A 152 -7.00 1.10 17.13
C ALA A 152 -8.46 1.57 17.15
N ARG A 153 -9.26 1.09 18.12
CA ARG A 153 -10.66 1.56 18.28
C ARG A 153 -10.73 3.06 18.59
N ALA A 154 -9.82 3.58 19.40
CA ALA A 154 -9.75 5.01 19.67
C ALA A 154 -9.44 5.80 18.39
N MET A 155 -8.49 5.34 17.57
CA MET A 155 -8.18 5.93 16.26
C MET A 155 -9.40 5.92 15.33
N GLN A 156 -10.17 4.83 15.29
CA GLN A 156 -11.40 4.76 14.47
C GLN A 156 -12.41 5.84 14.89
N ILE A 157 -12.60 6.03 16.20
CA ILE A 157 -13.55 7.01 16.73
C ILE A 157 -13.10 8.43 16.40
N GLU A 158 -11.82 8.74 16.57
CA GLU A 158 -11.28 10.07 16.27
C GLU A 158 -11.33 10.37 14.77
N ALA A 159 -10.87 9.44 13.93
CA ALA A 159 -10.94 9.57 12.47
C ALA A 159 -12.38 9.82 11.97
N GLN A 160 -13.36 9.09 12.52
CA GLN A 160 -14.78 9.31 12.20
C GLN A 160 -15.29 10.68 12.66
N ARG A 161 -14.77 11.20 13.78
CA ARG A 161 -15.10 12.54 14.26
C ARG A 161 -14.51 13.60 13.33
N GLU A 162 -13.25 13.46 12.95
CA GLU A 162 -12.56 14.37 12.03
C GLU A 162 -13.21 14.40 10.64
N MET A 163 -13.55 13.24 10.08
CA MET A 163 -14.28 13.17 8.81
C MET A 163 -15.59 13.96 8.85
N ARG A 164 -16.37 13.84 9.92
CA ARG A 164 -17.62 14.63 10.06
C ARG A 164 -17.36 16.13 10.11
N VAL A 165 -16.28 16.57 10.75
CA VAL A 165 -15.89 17.98 10.80
C VAL A 165 -15.49 18.48 9.40
N LEU A 166 -14.71 17.69 8.65
CA LEU A 166 -14.31 18.02 7.28
C LEU A 166 -15.52 18.07 6.34
N GLU A 167 -16.45 17.13 6.44
CA GLU A 167 -17.69 17.13 5.65
C GLU A 167 -18.54 18.37 5.93
N GLN A 168 -18.65 18.80 7.19
CA GLN A 168 -19.36 20.02 7.55
C GLN A 168 -18.70 21.27 6.97
N ALA A 169 -17.38 21.36 7.06
CA ALA A 169 -16.61 22.48 6.52
C ALA A 169 -16.72 22.56 4.99
N ASP A 170 -16.67 21.43 4.28
CA ASP A 170 -16.84 21.36 2.83
C ASP A 170 -18.28 21.75 2.42
N GLN A 171 -19.30 21.30 3.16
CA GLN A 171 -20.68 21.73 2.93
C GLN A 171 -20.88 23.24 3.13
N GLU A 172 -20.28 23.82 4.17
CA GLU A 172 -20.34 25.26 4.42
C GLU A 172 -19.64 26.04 3.30
N MET A 173 -18.45 25.60 2.89
CA MET A 173 -17.72 26.21 1.76
C MET A 173 -18.53 26.17 0.47
N ARG A 174 -19.11 25.01 0.12
CA ARG A 174 -19.97 24.86 -1.07
C ARG A 174 -21.22 25.74 -1.01
N ARG A 175 -21.80 25.93 0.18
CA ARG A 175 -22.93 26.88 0.36
C ARG A 175 -22.48 28.31 0.10
N MET A 176 -21.38 28.74 0.69
CA MET A 176 -20.83 30.09 0.49
C MET A 176 -20.45 30.35 -0.98
N GLU A 177 -19.87 29.36 -1.66
CA GLU A 177 -19.56 29.44 -3.10
C GLU A 177 -20.83 29.55 -3.95
N GLY A 178 -21.87 28.78 -3.62
CA GLY A 178 -23.18 28.86 -4.27
C GLY A 178 -23.84 30.23 -4.10
N GLU A 179 -23.83 30.77 -2.88
CA GLU A 179 -24.35 32.11 -2.57
C GLU A 179 -23.56 33.21 -3.29
N ALA A 180 -22.23 33.12 -3.33
CA ALA A 180 -21.38 34.07 -4.04
C ALA A 180 -21.59 34.01 -5.56
N SER A 181 -21.78 32.81 -6.13
CA SER A 181 -22.12 32.63 -7.54
C SER A 181 -23.49 33.21 -7.88
N ALA A 182 -24.49 32.99 -7.03
CA ALA A 182 -25.83 33.56 -7.20
C ALA A 182 -25.79 35.09 -7.15
N ALA A 183 -25.10 35.68 -6.17
CA ALA A 183 -24.95 37.13 -6.05
C ALA A 183 -24.25 37.76 -7.28
N ARG A 184 -23.24 37.09 -7.84
CA ARG A 184 -22.57 37.53 -9.09
C ARG A 184 -23.49 37.44 -10.31
N ALA A 185 -24.31 36.40 -10.40
CA ALA A 185 -25.29 36.24 -11.47
C ALA A 185 -26.37 37.32 -11.41
N ASP A 186 -26.89 37.62 -10.22
CA ASP A 186 -27.87 38.68 -9.98
C ASP A 186 -27.31 40.07 -10.33
N ALA A 187 -26.06 40.36 -9.95
CA ALA A 187 -25.40 41.63 -10.31
C ALA A 187 -25.25 41.80 -11.84
N ASN A 188 -24.91 40.73 -12.56
CA ASN A 188 -24.77 40.77 -14.02
C ASN A 188 -26.14 40.88 -14.74
N ALA A 189 -27.18 40.27 -14.18
CA ALA A 189 -28.55 40.41 -14.68
C ALA A 189 -29.12 41.84 -14.48
N GLN A 190 -28.69 42.53 -13.42
CA GLN A 190 -29.04 43.94 -13.20
C GLN A 190 -28.30 44.88 -14.15
N ASP A 191 -27.01 44.62 -14.44
CA ASP A 191 -26.20 45.42 -15.36
C ASP A 191 -26.67 45.29 -16.83
N THR A 192 -27.04 44.07 -17.26
CA THR A 192 -27.59 43.82 -18.61
C THR A 192 -28.96 44.45 -18.83
N ASN A 193 -29.83 44.49 -17.81
CA ASN A 193 -31.11 45.20 -17.90
C ASN A 193 -30.94 46.73 -17.89
N ALA A 194 -29.94 47.26 -17.18
CA ALA A 194 -29.61 48.68 -17.22
C ALA A 194 -29.05 49.12 -18.60
N ALA A 195 -28.27 48.27 -19.27
CA ALA A 195 -27.77 48.52 -20.62
C ALA A 195 -28.85 48.40 -21.72
N GLY A 196 -29.93 47.64 -21.47
CA GLY A 196 -31.08 47.49 -22.37
C GLY A 196 -32.09 48.65 -22.35
N MET A 197 -31.97 49.58 -21.39
CA MET A 197 -32.81 50.79 -21.28
C MET A 197 -32.19 52.03 -21.97
N GLN A 198 -31.42 51.86 -23.04
CA GLN A 198 -31.11 52.99 -23.95
C GLN A 198 -32.30 53.24 -24.87
N GLU A 199 -33.22 54.09 -24.41
CA GLU A 199 -34.11 54.98 -25.18
C GLU A 199 -34.41 54.60 -26.65
N PRO A 200 -35.62 54.10 -26.99
CA PRO A 200 -36.05 53.89 -28.38
C PRO A 200 -36.26 55.19 -29.19
N GLY A 201 -35.83 56.36 -28.66
CA GLY A 201 -35.95 57.67 -29.30
C GLY A 201 -34.71 58.14 -30.06
N ALA A 202 -33.51 57.65 -29.76
CA ALA A 202 -32.26 58.24 -30.29
C ALA A 202 -31.78 57.65 -31.64
N GLU A 203 -32.29 56.49 -32.05
CA GLU A 203 -31.91 55.87 -33.33
C GLU A 203 -32.64 56.47 -34.54
N ARG A 204 -33.83 57.04 -34.34
CA ARG A 204 -34.59 57.72 -35.41
C ARG A 204 -33.90 59.02 -35.85
N ASP A 205 -33.43 59.83 -34.90
CA ASP A 205 -32.70 61.09 -35.19
C ASP A 205 -31.34 60.87 -35.86
N ARG A 206 -30.68 59.74 -35.60
CA ARG A 206 -29.40 59.39 -36.23
C ARG A 206 -29.58 58.89 -37.66
N LEU A 207 -30.70 58.24 -37.96
CA LEU A 207 -31.02 57.80 -39.32
C LEU A 207 -31.47 58.97 -40.21
N GLU A 208 -32.27 59.90 -39.69
CA GLU A 208 -32.68 61.10 -40.45
C GLU A 208 -31.50 62.01 -40.81
N ARG A 209 -30.54 62.20 -39.90
CA ARG A 209 -29.30 62.96 -40.19
C ARG A 209 -28.42 62.32 -41.25
N ARG A 210 -28.50 60.99 -41.43
CA ARG A 210 -27.70 60.26 -42.42
C ARG A 210 -28.32 60.28 -43.82
N ILE A 211 -29.64 60.40 -43.90
CA ILE A 211 -30.37 60.54 -45.18
C ILE A 211 -30.28 62.00 -45.68
N ALA A 212 -30.31 62.98 -44.79
CA ALA A 212 -30.17 64.40 -45.13
C ALA A 212 -28.77 64.77 -45.71
N GLY A 213 -27.73 64.01 -45.37
CA GLY A 213 -26.38 64.19 -45.92
C GLY A 213 -26.19 63.69 -47.36
N PHE A 214 -27.13 62.93 -47.91
CA PHE A 214 -27.00 62.32 -49.24
C PHE A 214 -27.49 63.22 -50.39
N PHE A 215 -28.23 64.31 -50.09
CA PHE A 215 -28.82 65.20 -51.10
C PHE A 215 -28.31 66.66 -51.03
N ALA A 216 -27.15 66.92 -50.42
CA ALA A 216 -26.53 68.25 -50.44
C ALA A 216 -25.80 68.49 -51.78
N PRO A 217 -26.17 69.50 -52.59
CA PRO A 217 -25.49 69.78 -53.85
C PRO A 217 -24.10 70.38 -53.61
N ALA A 218 -23.10 69.87 -54.33
CA ALA A 218 -21.75 70.39 -54.36
C ALA A 218 -21.75 71.87 -54.78
N ARG A 219 -21.29 72.76 -53.90
CA ARG A 219 -20.92 74.12 -54.28
C ARG A 219 -19.45 74.14 -54.69
N SER A 220 -19.27 74.29 -55.99
CA SER A 220 -18.05 74.65 -56.68
C SER A 220 -17.40 75.88 -56.06
N ALA A 221 -16.09 75.81 -55.82
CA ALA A 221 -15.25 76.97 -55.59
C ALA A 221 -13.98 76.80 -56.44
N GLU A 222 -14.02 77.47 -57.59
CA GLU A 222 -12.93 77.68 -58.53
C GLU A 222 -12.30 79.04 -58.24
N GLN A 223 -11.04 79.07 -57.82
CA GLN A 223 -10.13 80.24 -57.87
C GLN A 223 -8.72 79.72 -57.52
N ILE A 224 -7.91 79.32 -58.49
CA ILE A 224 -6.99 80.15 -59.30
C ILE A 224 -6.05 80.99 -58.41
N ASN A 225 -4.84 80.48 -58.19
CA ASN A 225 -3.65 81.29 -57.89
C ASN A 225 -2.68 81.16 -59.05
N GLN A 226 -2.61 82.19 -59.89
CA GLN A 226 -1.38 82.59 -60.57
C GLN A 226 -0.43 83.18 -59.52
N PHE A 227 0.85 82.82 -59.57
CA PHE A 227 1.99 83.71 -59.76
C PHE A 227 3.27 82.99 -59.35
N ALA A 228 4.29 83.25 -60.18
CA ALA A 228 5.64 82.69 -60.18
C ALA A 228 6.50 83.21 -59.02
#